data_AF-A0AAW4KQL5-F1
#
_entry.id   AF-A0AAW4KQL5-F1
#
_cell.length_a   1.000
_cell.length_b   1.000
_cell.length_c   1.000
_cell.angle_alpha   90.00
_cell.angle_beta   90.00
_cell.angle_gamma   90.00
#
_symmetry.space_group_name_H-M   'P 1'
#
loop_
_entity.id
_entity.type
_entity.pdbx_description
1 polymer ?
#
loop_
_entity_poly.entity_id
_entity_poly.type
_entity_poly.pdbx_seq_one_letter_code
_entity_poly.pdbx_strand_id
1 'polypeptide(L)'
;AACMRFEQMGEPAVYLPLAELMDRGIGIFDNLEQYELVCLDDLQAVAGKAEWEEALFHLFNRLRDSGRRLLIAASTSPRELPVKLADL
;
A
#
# COMPACT_ATOMS: atom_id res chain seq x y z
N ALA A 1 -8.52 11.95 4.61
CA ALA A 1 -9.95 11.87 4.98
C ALA A 1 -10.37 10.47 5.44
N ALA A 2 -10.09 9.40 4.67
CA ALA A 2 -10.45 8.02 5.06
C ALA A 2 -9.70 7.53 6.31
N CYS A 3 -8.37 7.62 6.34
CA CYS A 3 -7.57 7.21 7.51
C CYS A 3 -7.97 7.97 8.80
N MET A 4 -8.20 9.29 8.74
CA MET A 4 -8.73 10.08 9.88
C MET A 4 -10.09 9.61 10.40
N ARG A 5 -10.95 9.07 9.53
CA ARG A 5 -12.29 8.60 9.92
C ARG A 5 -12.24 7.28 10.69
N PHE A 6 -11.24 6.43 10.41
CA PHE A 6 -11.00 5.18 11.13
C PHE A 6 -10.40 5.41 12.51
N GLU A 7 -9.43 6.33 12.61
CA GLU A 7 -8.89 6.74 13.91
C GLU A 7 -9.99 7.28 14.84
N GLN A 8 -10.95 8.04 14.30
CA GLN A 8 -12.11 8.52 15.05
C GLN A 8 -13.06 7.41 15.53
N MET A 9 -13.04 6.23 14.89
CA MET A 9 -13.83 5.06 15.26
C MET A 9 -13.05 4.09 16.17
N GLY A 10 -11.79 4.41 16.51
CA GLY A 10 -10.92 3.54 17.30
C GLY A 10 -10.37 2.34 16.52
N GLU A 11 -10.54 2.32 15.19
CA GLU A 11 -9.98 1.30 14.32
C GLU A 11 -8.56 1.71 13.86
N PRO A 12 -7.54 0.86 14.06
CA PRO A 12 -6.17 1.21 13.69
C PRO A 12 -6.06 1.37 12.17
N ALA A 13 -5.64 2.56 11.73
CA ALA A 13 -5.34 2.84 10.32
C ALA A 13 -3.91 3.36 10.17
N VAL A 14 -3.30 3.14 9.02
CA VAL A 14 -1.95 3.62 8.70
C VAL A 14 -1.94 4.30 7.34
N TYR A 15 -1.20 5.41 7.24
CA TYR A 15 -0.98 6.15 6.00
C TYR A 15 0.52 6.19 5.67
N LEU A 16 0.86 5.75 4.46
CA LEU A 16 2.24 5.63 3.98
C LEU A 16 2.42 6.41 2.67
N PRO A 17 3.05 7.60 2.71
CA PRO A 17 3.45 8.31 1.50
C PRO A 17 4.74 7.68 0.94
N LEU A 18 4.62 6.87 -0.12
CA LEU A 18 5.73 6.04 -0.60
C LEU A 18 6.92 6.86 -1.10
N ALA A 19 6.66 8.04 -1.70
CA ALA A 19 7.72 8.93 -2.16
C ALA A 19 8.66 9.40 -1.04
N GLU A 20 8.14 9.61 0.18
CA GLU A 20 8.92 10.06 1.34
C GLU A 20 9.61 8.91 2.09
N LEU A 21 9.15 7.67 1.86
CA LEU A 21 9.59 6.49 2.59
C LEU A 21 10.57 5.60 1.80
N MET A 22 10.96 6.01 0.60
CA MET A 22 11.88 5.27 -0.27
C MET A 22 13.18 4.84 0.45
N ASP A 23 13.75 5.72 1.29
CA ASP A 23 15.00 5.47 2.02
C ASP A 23 14.85 4.44 3.16
N ARG A 24 13.62 4.12 3.57
CA ARG A 24 13.35 3.09 4.58
C ARG A 24 13.27 1.68 3.99
N GLY A 25 13.21 1.57 2.66
CA GLY A 25 13.15 0.29 1.95
C GLY A 25 11.80 -0.43 2.05
N ILE A 26 11.71 -1.62 1.46
CA ILE A 26 10.47 -2.41 1.35
C ILE A 26 9.93 -2.90 2.71
N GLY A 27 10.74 -2.89 3.76
CA GLY A 27 10.34 -3.30 5.12
C GLY A 27 9.25 -2.42 5.73
N ILE A 28 8.94 -1.26 5.14
CA ILE A 28 7.76 -0.46 5.53
C ILE A 28 6.43 -1.20 5.34
N PHE A 29 6.40 -2.30 4.56
CA PHE A 29 5.22 -3.12 4.34
C PHE A 29 5.04 -4.24 5.38
N ASP A 30 5.96 -4.39 6.32
CA ASP A 30 5.91 -5.46 7.32
C ASP A 30 4.84 -5.21 8.38
N ASN A 31 4.15 -6.29 8.77
CA ASN A 31 3.12 -6.31 9.83
C ASN A 31 1.97 -5.30 9.64
N LEU A 32 1.67 -4.86 8.42
CA LEU A 32 0.59 -3.89 8.18
C LEU A 32 -0.81 -4.53 8.29
N GLU A 33 -0.92 -5.86 8.31
CA GLU A 33 -2.16 -6.61 8.51
C GLU A 33 -2.79 -6.45 9.90
N GLN A 34 -2.07 -5.83 10.85
CA GLN A 34 -2.62 -5.43 12.14
C GLN A 34 -3.56 -4.22 12.05
N TYR A 35 -3.50 -3.45 10.95
CA TYR A 35 -4.35 -2.28 10.72
C TYR A 35 -5.62 -2.65 9.95
N GLU A 36 -6.75 -2.06 10.33
CA GLU A 36 -8.04 -2.21 9.65
C GLU A 36 -8.06 -1.54 8.27
N LEU A 37 -7.25 -0.49 8.10
CA LEU A 37 -7.07 0.24 6.86
C LEU A 37 -5.60 0.61 6.64
N VAL A 38 -5.07 0.24 5.49
CA VAL A 38 -3.77 0.68 4.99
C VAL A 38 -4.00 1.64 3.83
N CYS A 39 -3.55 2.88 3.96
CA CYS A 39 -3.57 3.90 2.93
C CYS A 39 -2.14 4.02 2.34
N LEU A 40 -1.95 3.70 1.07
CA LEU A 40 -0.70 3.93 0.33
C LEU A 40 -0.89 5.13 -0.61
N ASP A 41 0.01 6.09 -0.57
CA ASP A 41 0.04 7.20 -1.52
C ASP A 41 1.34 7.21 -2.33
N ASP A 42 1.32 7.90 -3.46
CA ASP A 42 2.43 8.00 -4.40
C ASP A 42 2.91 6.66 -4.97
N LEU A 43 1.99 5.79 -5.40
CA LEU A 43 2.34 4.48 -5.98
C LEU A 43 3.35 4.58 -7.15
N GLN A 44 3.33 5.67 -7.91
CA GLN A 44 4.28 5.94 -8.98
C GLN A 44 5.75 5.96 -8.51
N ALA A 45 6.02 6.21 -7.21
CA ALA A 45 7.38 6.18 -6.66
C ALA A 45 7.98 4.77 -6.66
N VAL A 46 7.13 3.74 -6.62
CA VAL A 46 7.53 2.33 -6.51
C VAL A 46 7.17 1.50 -7.75
N ALA A 47 6.23 1.95 -8.57
CA ALA A 47 5.85 1.29 -9.82
C ALA A 47 7.04 1.13 -10.77
N GLY A 48 7.17 -0.04 -11.39
CA GLY A 48 8.28 -0.41 -12.27
C GLY A 48 9.55 -0.90 -11.55
N LYS A 49 9.60 -0.88 -10.22
CA LYS A 49 10.71 -1.41 -9.42
C LYS A 49 10.36 -2.82 -8.93
N ALA A 50 11.00 -3.85 -9.49
CA ALA A 50 10.64 -5.25 -9.27
C ALA A 50 10.49 -5.64 -7.78
N GLU A 51 11.47 -5.32 -6.95
CA GLU A 51 11.44 -5.64 -5.51
C GLU A 51 10.26 -4.98 -4.78
N TRP A 52 9.90 -3.75 -5.16
CA TRP A 52 8.79 -3.04 -4.56
C TRP A 52 7.44 -3.55 -5.05
N GLU A 53 7.32 -3.90 -6.34
CA GLU A 53 6.12 -4.50 -6.90
C GLU A 53 5.82 -5.86 -6.25
N GLU A 54 6.84 -6.70 -6.05
CA GLU A 54 6.73 -7.98 -5.36
C GLU A 54 6.32 -7.79 -3.89
N ALA A 55 6.96 -6.87 -3.16
CA ALA A 55 6.62 -6.57 -1.77
C ALA A 55 5.18 -6.04 -1.64
N LEU A 56 4.74 -5.17 -2.56
CA LEU A 56 3.37 -4.65 -2.62
C LEU A 56 2.36 -5.78 -2.90
N PHE A 57 2.68 -6.72 -3.78
CA PHE A 57 1.85 -7.90 -4.04
C PHE A 57 1.69 -8.77 -2.80
N HIS A 58 2.78 -9.04 -2.08
CA HIS A 58 2.71 -9.78 -0.82
C HIS A 58 1.90 -9.03 0.24
N LEU A 59 2.06 -7.71 0.36
CA LEU A 59 1.23 -6.89 1.22
C LEU A 59 -0.26 -7.03 0.87
N PHE A 60 -0.61 -6.88 -0.42
CA PHE A 60 -1.99 -7.02 -0.88
C PHE A 60 -2.58 -8.38 -0.48
N ASN A 61 -1.85 -9.48 -0.71
CA ASN A 61 -2.30 -10.81 -0.34
C ASN A 61 -2.51 -10.95 1.18
N ARG A 62 -1.55 -10.50 2.01
CA ARG A 62 -1.70 -10.54 3.48
C ARG A 62 -2.92 -9.75 3.96
N LEU A 63 -3.15 -8.55 3.42
CA LEU A 63 -4.30 -7.72 3.77
C LEU A 63 -5.62 -8.38 3.34
N ARG A 64 -5.68 -8.92 2.11
CA ARG A 64 -6.84 -9.64 1.59
C ARG A 64 -7.18 -10.85 2.47
N ASP A 65 -6.19 -11.68 2.76
CA ASP A 65 -6.37 -12.92 3.53
C ASP A 65 -6.76 -12.63 5.00
N SER A 66 -6.34 -11.46 5.51
CA SER A 66 -6.70 -10.96 6.85
C SER A 66 -7.98 -10.12 6.88
N GLY A 67 -8.67 -9.95 5.75
CA GLY A 67 -9.91 -9.15 5.65
C GLY A 67 -9.71 -7.65 5.85
N ARG A 68 -8.48 -7.14 5.66
CA ARG A 68 -8.12 -5.72 5.83
C ARG A 68 -8.38 -4.92 4.57
N ARG A 69 -8.57 -3.62 4.74
CA ARG A 69 -8.82 -2.68 3.64
C ARG A 69 -7.51 -2.06 3.17
N LEU A 70 -7.30 -2.04 1.86
CA LEU A 70 -6.19 -1.36 1.22
C LEU A 70 -6.74 -0.23 0.34
N LEU A 71 -6.27 0.99 0.55
CA LEU A 71 -6.53 2.14 -0.29
C LEU A 71 -5.23 2.58 -0.93
N ILE A 72 -5.22 2.71 -2.26
CA ILE A 72 -4.02 3.11 -3.01
C ILE A 72 -4.34 4.37 -3.79
N ALA A 73 -3.45 5.35 -3.70
CA ALA A 73 -3.47 6.57 -4.49
C ALA A 73 -2.24 6.64 -5.40
N ALA A 74 -2.46 7.16 -6.60
CA ALA A 74 -1.43 7.37 -7.61
C ALA A 74 -1.77 8.61 -8.42
N SER A 75 -0.76 9.26 -8.97
CA SER A 75 -0.92 10.44 -9.83
C SER A 75 -1.38 10.12 -11.26
N THR A 76 -1.43 8.83 -11.62
CA THR A 76 -1.82 8.33 -12.94
C THR A 76 -2.91 7.27 -12.81
N SER A 77 -3.65 7.04 -13.90
CA SER A 77 -4.71 6.03 -13.88
C SER A 77 -4.13 4.63 -13.68
N PRO A 78 -4.87 3.68 -13.06
CA PRO A 78 -4.40 2.30 -12.88
C PRO A 78 -3.94 1.59 -14.16
N ARG A 79 -4.44 2.01 -15.33
CA ARG A 79 -4.05 1.48 -16.64
C ARG A 79 -2.73 2.02 -17.18
N GLU A 80 -2.31 3.19 -16.69
CA GLU A 80 -1.08 3.87 -17.13
C GLU A 80 0.08 3.64 -16.15
N LEU A 81 -0.21 3.12 -14.96
CA LEU A 81 0.80 2.67 -14.02
C LEU A 81 1.62 1.53 -14.65
N PRO A 82 2.96 1.63 -14.69
CA PRO A 82 3.83 0.63 -15.33
C PRO A 82 4.01 -0.61 -14.43
N VAL A 83 2.92 -1.11 -13.86
CA VAL A 83 2.90 -2.31 -13.01
C VAL A 83 3.11 -3.52 -13.91
N LYS A 84 4.20 -4.26 -13.69
CA LYS A 84 4.58 -5.41 -14.52
C LYS A 84 4.19 -6.76 -13.94
N LEU A 85 3.57 -6.78 -12.77
CA LEU A 85 3.21 -8.03 -12.12
C LEU A 85 2.11 -8.73 -12.91
N ALA A 86 2.45 -9.88 -13.50
CA ALA A 86 1.45 -10.79 -14.04
C ALA A 86 0.67 -11.40 -12.87
N ASP A 87 -0.65 -11.49 -13.02
CA ASP A 87 -1.46 -12.35 -12.16
C ASP A 87 -0.89 -13.78 -12.27
N LEU A 88 -0.55 -14.37 -11.13
CA LEU A 88 0.04 -15.71 -11.03
C LEU A 88 -1.03 -16.76 -10.72
#